data_AF-A0A7C2PGU5-F1
#
_entry.id   AF-A0A7C2PGU5-F1
#
_cell.length_a   1.000
_cell.length_b   1.000
_cell.length_c   1.000
_cell.angle_alpha   90.00
_cell.angle_beta   90.00
_cell.angle_gamma   90.00
#
_symmetry.space_group_name_H-M   'P 1'
#
loop_
_entity.id
_entity.type
_entity.pdbx_description
1 polymer ?
#
loop_
_entity_poly.entity_id
_entity_poly.type
_entity_poly.pdbx_seq_one_letter_code
_entity_poly.pdbx_strand_id
1 'polypeptide(L)'
;MNSPNIKTVGIVDVEFGKDVTVVQPSNIYGCSLGDHCFIGPFVEIQKGVRIGDHCKIQSHTFVCEWVTIGNHCFIAHGVMFINDPFT
;
A
#
# COMPACT_ATOMS: atom_id res chain seq x y z
N MET A 1 -21.09 -2.94 29.31
CA MET A 1 -21.06 -3.41 27.92
C MET A 1 -19.71 -3.01 27.34
N ASN A 2 -19.01 -3.91 26.66
CA ASN A 2 -17.76 -3.55 25.98
C ASN A 2 -18.10 -2.82 24.68
N SER A 3 -17.37 -1.75 24.39
CA SER A 3 -17.44 -1.03 23.11
C SER A 3 -16.20 -1.34 22.28
N PRO A 4 -16.31 -1.46 20.95
CA PRO A 4 -15.14 -1.68 20.11
C PRO A 4 -14.26 -0.42 20.05
N ASN A 5 -12.96 -0.62 19.91
CA ASN A 5 -12.03 0.44 19.50
C ASN A 5 -12.10 0.55 17.97
N ILE A 6 -12.76 1.59 17.47
CA ILE A 6 -12.97 1.83 16.04
C ILE A 6 -11.81 2.67 15.50
N LYS A 7 -11.20 2.21 14.40
CA LYS A 7 -10.20 2.98 13.65
C LYS A 7 -10.72 3.25 12.24
N THR A 8 -10.39 4.42 11.71
CA THR A 8 -10.64 4.77 10.31
C THR A 8 -9.42 4.42 9.46
N VAL A 9 -9.64 4.09 8.19
CA VAL A 9 -8.55 3.97 7.22
C VAL A 9 -7.80 5.29 7.13
N GLY A 10 -6.50 5.23 6.84
CA GLY A 10 -5.68 6.43 6.73
C GLY A 10 -4.32 6.16 6.11
N ILE A 11 -3.55 7.25 6.00
CA ILE A 11 -2.15 7.24 5.60
C ILE A 11 -1.36 7.56 6.87
N VAL A 12 -0.66 6.58 7.44
CA VAL A 12 -0.05 6.69 8.77
C VAL A 12 1.39 6.17 8.74
N ASP A 13 2.35 6.98 9.18
CA ASP A 13 3.76 6.59 9.26
C ASP A 13 4.32 6.04 7.93
N VAL A 14 4.01 6.72 6.82
CA VAL A 14 4.47 6.34 5.48
C VAL A 14 5.62 7.24 5.05
N GLU A 15 6.70 6.63 4.60
CA GLU A 15 7.82 7.34 3.96
C GLU A 15 7.52 7.51 2.47
N PHE A 16 7.40 8.76 2.03
CA PHE A 16 7.14 9.10 0.64
C PHE A 16 8.38 9.65 -0.05
N GLY A 17 8.62 9.18 -1.27
CA GLY A 17 9.42 9.87 -2.27
C GLY A 17 8.73 11.13 -2.80
N LYS A 18 9.33 11.73 -3.82
CA LYS A 18 8.83 12.91 -4.52
C LYS A 18 7.67 12.54 -5.43
N ASP A 19 6.72 13.46 -5.60
CA ASP A 19 5.64 13.36 -6.58
C ASP A 19 4.79 12.08 -6.48
N VAL A 20 4.62 11.54 -5.25
CA VAL A 20 3.71 10.43 -5.01
C VAL A 20 2.28 10.93 -4.99
N THR A 21 1.42 10.30 -5.78
CA THR A 21 -0.03 10.55 -5.79
C THR A 21 -0.77 9.41 -5.12
N VAL A 22 -1.64 9.73 -4.17
CA VAL A 22 -2.55 8.77 -3.54
C VAL A 22 -3.99 9.22 -3.73
N VAL A 23 -4.79 8.40 -4.40
CA VAL A 23 -6.23 8.62 -4.51
C VAL A 23 -6.92 7.99 -3.30
N GLN A 24 -7.73 8.80 -2.62
CA GLN A 24 -8.50 8.36 -1.46
C GLN A 24 -9.87 7.79 -1.88
N PRO A 25 -10.45 6.87 -1.09
CA PRO A 25 -9.94 6.35 0.18
C PRO A 25 -8.91 5.23 -0.01
N SER A 26 -7.84 5.21 0.77
CA SER A 26 -6.84 4.13 0.79
C SER A 26 -6.26 3.96 2.20
N ASN A 27 -5.86 2.74 2.56
CA ASN A 27 -5.28 2.42 3.87
C ASN A 27 -3.80 2.06 3.70
N ILE A 28 -2.90 3.00 4.00
CA ILE A 28 -1.47 2.87 3.73
C ILE A 28 -0.74 3.17 5.04
N TYR A 29 0.03 2.22 5.56
CA TYR A 29 0.63 2.41 6.87
C TYR A 29 1.97 1.75 7.06
N GLY A 30 2.92 2.44 7.71
CA GLY A 30 4.20 1.89 8.13
C GLY A 30 5.08 1.37 6.97
N CYS A 31 4.94 1.94 5.77
CA CYS A 31 5.58 1.47 4.54
C CYS A 31 6.39 2.58 3.85
N SER A 32 7.07 2.24 2.76
CA SER A 32 7.82 3.20 1.92
C SER A 32 7.38 3.14 0.47
N LEU A 33 7.20 4.31 -0.14
CA LEU A 33 6.87 4.49 -1.56
C LEU A 33 7.94 5.37 -2.22
N GLY A 34 8.56 4.87 -3.29
CA GLY A 34 9.55 5.60 -4.09
C GLY A 34 8.97 6.78 -4.88
N ASP A 35 9.85 7.48 -5.59
CA ASP A 35 9.51 8.69 -6.36
C ASP A 35 8.50 8.37 -7.48
N HIS A 36 7.64 9.33 -7.82
CA HIS A 36 6.69 9.27 -8.94
C HIS A 36 5.71 8.07 -8.91
N CYS A 37 5.39 7.57 -7.72
CA CYS A 37 4.41 6.49 -7.58
C CYS A 37 2.97 7.01 -7.66
N PHE A 38 2.08 6.17 -8.19
CA PHE A 38 0.64 6.40 -8.20
C PHE A 38 -0.10 5.28 -7.48
N ILE A 39 -0.87 5.63 -6.47
CA ILE A 39 -1.73 4.71 -5.72
C ILE A 39 -3.19 5.04 -6.03
N GLY A 40 -3.90 4.10 -6.65
CA GLY A 40 -5.32 4.18 -6.94
C GLY A 40 -6.19 4.10 -5.68
N PRO A 41 -7.50 4.37 -5.80
CA PRO A 41 -8.42 4.29 -4.68
C PRO A 41 -8.63 2.85 -4.20
N PHE A 42 -9.04 2.71 -2.95
CA PHE A 42 -9.33 1.44 -2.28
C PHE A 42 -8.13 0.49 -2.25
N VAL A 43 -6.92 1.04 -2.19
CA VAL A 43 -5.69 0.24 -2.02
C VAL A 43 -5.40 0.10 -0.53
N GLU A 44 -4.95 -1.09 -0.14
CA GLU A 44 -4.34 -1.33 1.18
C GLU A 44 -2.88 -1.77 1.02
N ILE A 45 -1.98 -1.05 1.70
CA ILE A 45 -0.56 -1.33 1.76
C ILE A 45 -0.14 -1.38 3.22
N GLN A 46 0.31 -2.55 3.66
CA GLN A 46 0.61 -2.82 5.06
C GLN A 46 2.03 -2.42 5.45
N LYS A 47 2.30 -2.48 6.76
CA LYS A 47 3.60 -2.14 7.34
C LYS A 47 4.75 -2.97 6.75
N GLY A 48 5.91 -2.35 6.63
CA GLY A 48 7.13 -2.97 6.13
C GLY A 48 7.18 -3.18 4.62
N VAL A 49 6.11 -2.88 3.87
CA VAL A 49 6.12 -2.91 2.40
C VAL A 49 7.08 -1.85 1.86
N ARG A 50 7.81 -2.21 0.80
CA ARG A 50 8.70 -1.30 0.05
C ARG A 50 8.30 -1.30 -1.42
N ILE A 51 7.92 -0.14 -1.94
CA ILE A 51 7.60 0.05 -3.36
C ILE A 51 8.65 0.99 -3.96
N GLY A 52 9.31 0.54 -5.03
CA GLY A 52 10.31 1.32 -5.76
C GLY A 52 9.72 2.47 -6.60
N ASP A 53 10.57 3.16 -7.34
CA ASP A 53 10.21 4.36 -8.09
C ASP A 53 9.32 4.06 -9.30
N HIS A 54 8.54 5.05 -9.72
CA HIS A 54 7.70 5.03 -10.93
C HIS A 54 6.68 3.87 -10.97
N CYS A 55 6.22 3.40 -9.82
CA CYS A 55 5.24 2.33 -9.74
C CYS A 55 3.80 2.84 -9.84
N LYS A 56 2.92 2.01 -10.37
CA LYS A 56 1.48 2.24 -10.37
C LYS A 56 0.78 1.08 -9.67
N ILE A 57 0.13 1.37 -8.55
CA ILE A 57 -0.68 0.43 -7.80
C ILE A 57 -2.15 0.77 -8.05
N GLN A 58 -2.83 -0.04 -8.83
CA GLN A 58 -4.20 0.25 -9.26
C GLN A 58 -5.25 -0.18 -8.22
N SER A 59 -6.47 0.32 -8.39
CA SER A 59 -7.55 0.22 -7.41
C SER A 59 -7.80 -1.21 -6.91
N HIS A 60 -8.24 -1.33 -5.65
CA HIS A 60 -8.57 -2.61 -5.01
C HIS A 60 -7.38 -3.58 -4.88
N THR A 61 -6.15 -3.10 -4.99
CA THR A 61 -4.95 -3.90 -4.73
C THR A 61 -4.72 -4.02 -3.23
N PHE A 62 -4.35 -5.23 -2.78
CA PHE A 62 -3.90 -5.50 -1.42
C PHE A 62 -2.44 -5.95 -1.42
N VAL A 63 -1.56 -5.20 -0.72
CA VAL A 63 -0.14 -5.52 -0.54
C VAL A 63 0.14 -5.79 0.94
N CYS A 64 0.33 -7.07 1.28
CA CYS A 64 0.62 -7.50 2.65
C CYS A 64 2.07 -7.25 3.08
N GLU A 65 2.31 -7.32 4.39
CA GLU A 65 3.65 -7.18 4.98
C GLU A 65 4.69 -8.08 4.27
N TRP A 66 5.96 -7.67 4.31
CA TRP A 66 7.10 -8.40 3.71
C TRP A 66 7.20 -8.38 2.18
N VAL A 67 6.26 -7.75 1.48
CA VAL A 67 6.36 -7.56 0.03
C VAL A 67 7.33 -6.43 -0.33
N THR A 68 8.21 -6.69 -1.30
CA THR A 68 9.02 -5.66 -1.98
C THR A 68 8.64 -5.62 -3.46
N ILE A 69 8.23 -4.45 -3.96
CA ILE A 69 7.96 -4.18 -5.37
C ILE A 69 9.11 -3.33 -5.91
N GLY A 70 9.71 -3.75 -7.02
CA GLY A 70 10.82 -3.03 -7.67
C GLY A 70 10.38 -1.75 -8.38
N ASN A 71 11.25 -1.15 -9.18
CA ASN A 71 10.95 0.08 -9.93
C ASN A 71 10.12 -0.21 -11.19
N HIS A 72 9.39 0.80 -11.67
CA HIS A 72 8.61 0.78 -12.92
C HIS A 72 7.59 -0.37 -13.02
N CYS A 73 7.11 -0.86 -11.88
CA CYS A 73 6.12 -1.93 -11.84
C CYS A 73 4.70 -1.38 -12.03
N PHE A 74 3.88 -2.12 -12.78
CA PHE A 74 2.45 -1.88 -12.90
C PHE A 74 1.69 -3.01 -12.22
N ILE A 75 1.07 -2.71 -11.08
CA ILE A 75 0.19 -3.64 -10.38
C ILE A 75 -1.24 -3.30 -10.78
N ALA A 76 -1.87 -4.21 -11.52
CA ALA A 76 -3.19 -4.04 -12.09
C ALA A 76 -4.30 -4.02 -11.01
N HIS A 77 -5.52 -3.66 -11.41
CA HIS A 77 -6.66 -3.59 -10.50
C HIS A 77 -6.96 -4.95 -9.87
N GLY A 78 -7.26 -4.96 -8.57
CA GLY A 78 -7.70 -6.17 -7.86
C GLY A 78 -6.61 -7.22 -7.61
N VAL A 79 -5.32 -6.87 -7.75
CA VAL A 79 -4.23 -7.79 -7.42
C VAL A 79 -4.14 -8.00 -5.90
N MET A 80 -4.04 -9.25 -5.48
CA MET A 80 -3.90 -9.62 -4.07
C MET A 80 -2.58 -10.35 -3.85
N PHE A 81 -1.71 -9.75 -3.06
CA PHE A 81 -0.51 -10.42 -2.56
C PHE A 81 -0.87 -11.26 -1.32
N ILE A 82 -0.21 -12.41 -1.19
CA ILE A 82 -0.29 -13.27 -0.01
C ILE A 82 1.12 -13.49 0.52
N ASN A 83 1.26 -13.52 1.84
CA ASN A 83 2.54 -13.73 2.53
C ASN A 83 2.46 -14.90 3.51
N ASP A 84 1.62 -15.89 3.20
CA ASP A 84 1.42 -17.07 4.03
C ASP A 84 2.73 -17.87 4.16
N PRO A 85 3.29 -17.99 5.37
CA PRO A 85 4.53 -18.69 5.57
C PRO A 85 4.38 -20.22 5.58
N PHE A 86 3.19 -20.82 5.35
CA PHE A 86 2.91 -22.27 5.47
C PHE A 86 4.18 -23.14 5.33
N THR A 87 4.68 -23.56 6.50
CA THR A 87 5.73 -24.57 6.72
C THR A 87 5.10 -25.88 7.15
#